data_AF-A0A8B6F212-F1
#
_entry.id   AF-A0A8B6F212-F1
#
_cell.length_a   1.000
_cell.length_b   1.000
_cell.length_c   1.000
_cell.angle_alpha   90.00
_cell.angle_beta   90.00
_cell.angle_gamma   90.00
#
_symmetry.space_group_name_H-M   'P 1'
#
loop_
_entity.id
_entity.type
_entity.pdbx_description
1 polymer ?
#
loop_
_entity_poly.entity_id
_entity_poly.type
_entity_poly.pdbx_seq_one_letter_code
_entity_poly.pdbx_strand_id
1 'polypeptide(L)'
;MENNPTGGNHTIYASNSSGIWENGTVLYRNKSLPTVIYVDAVFRYMIYVPPIQDENSSLEICEVGIVGCLPTNYGPLCDKTCPKHCSGPCNLKNGTCTFGCLNGWIGHKCDIDVHCMVNSNTSVVTCVPIVDKVYPSSGPVNGGTVVTITGKYLGNITDNISVNISGVICNDVTVTIPNTELTCVIGEGNTNQTVGISVSVNSTNYSNQTYKYFSFKEPRIINVSPLKGIVFGGTTVTIRGEHIDFKGQDRYNISFCDED
;
A
#
# COMPACT_ATOMS: atom_id res chain seq x y z
N MET A 1 5.23 -71.72 -20.85
CA MET A 1 5.54 -70.61 -21.76
C MET A 1 4.52 -69.51 -21.45
N GLU A 2 4.98 -68.41 -20.87
CA GLU A 2 4.15 -67.25 -20.59
C GLU A 2 3.62 -66.67 -21.90
N ASN A 3 2.29 -66.62 -22.04
CA ASN A 3 1.65 -65.87 -23.12
C ASN A 3 1.79 -64.38 -22.80
N ASN A 4 2.74 -63.72 -23.45
CA ASN A 4 2.83 -62.26 -23.50
C ASN A 4 1.56 -61.72 -24.17
N PRO A 5 0.70 -60.94 -23.50
CA PRO A 5 -0.34 -60.20 -24.19
C PRO A 5 0.35 -59.17 -25.09
N THR A 6 -0.06 -59.09 -26.35
CA THR A 6 0.40 -58.12 -27.32
C THR A 6 -0.03 -56.71 -26.90
N GLY A 7 0.74 -56.12 -25.99
CA GLY A 7 0.47 -54.83 -25.35
C GLY A 7 0.54 -53.67 -26.34
N GLY A 8 -0.62 -53.23 -26.81
CA GLY A 8 -0.78 -51.89 -27.40
C GLY A 8 -0.50 -50.82 -26.34
N ASN A 9 0.10 -49.70 -26.75
CA ASN A 9 0.34 -48.59 -25.82
C ASN A 9 -0.99 -47.95 -25.40
N HIS A 10 -1.28 -47.93 -24.10
CA HIS A 10 -2.33 -47.09 -23.54
C HIS A 10 -1.96 -45.63 -23.77
N THR A 11 -2.83 -44.85 -24.40
CA THR A 11 -2.62 -43.41 -24.62
C THR A 11 -3.73 -42.61 -23.96
N ILE A 12 -3.38 -41.62 -23.13
CA ILE A 12 -4.35 -40.78 -22.41
C ILE A 12 -4.26 -39.37 -22.96
N TYR A 13 -5.42 -38.79 -23.27
CA TYR A 13 -5.53 -37.45 -23.82
C TYR A 13 -6.25 -36.54 -22.84
N ALA A 14 -5.81 -35.28 -22.75
CA ALA A 14 -6.59 -34.20 -22.16
C ALA A 14 -6.85 -33.10 -23.19
N SER A 15 -8.07 -32.60 -23.22
CA SER A 15 -8.48 -31.47 -24.03
C SER A 15 -9.13 -30.40 -23.16
N ASN A 16 -8.85 -29.13 -23.48
CA ASN A 16 -9.43 -27.95 -22.84
C ASN A 16 -10.66 -27.40 -23.60
N SER A 17 -11.06 -28.03 -24.71
CA SER A 17 -12.19 -27.59 -25.54
C SER A 17 -13.48 -28.34 -25.17
N SER A 18 -14.55 -27.58 -24.94
CA SER A 18 -15.87 -28.06 -24.53
C SER A 18 -16.70 -28.61 -25.69
N GLY A 19 -16.20 -29.63 -26.38
CA GLY A 19 -17.09 -30.49 -27.19
C GLY A 19 -16.66 -30.90 -28.60
N ILE A 20 -15.43 -30.62 -29.05
CA ILE A 20 -14.95 -31.17 -30.35
C ILE A 20 -13.49 -31.64 -30.21
N TRP A 21 -13.26 -32.92 -30.48
CA TRP A 21 -11.98 -33.64 -30.33
C TRP A 21 -11.05 -33.34 -31.52
N GLU A 22 -10.50 -32.13 -31.61
CA GLU A 22 -9.52 -31.83 -32.68
C GLU A 22 -8.14 -31.42 -32.15
N ASN A 23 -7.98 -31.13 -30.85
CA ASN A 23 -6.72 -30.64 -30.26
C ASN A 23 -6.46 -31.20 -28.84
N GLY A 24 -6.49 -32.52 -28.66
CA GLY A 24 -6.13 -33.14 -27.38
C GLY A 24 -4.62 -33.30 -27.20
N THR A 25 -4.07 -32.88 -26.05
CA THR A 25 -2.67 -33.12 -25.68
C THR A 25 -2.51 -34.53 -25.13
N VAL A 26 -1.51 -35.28 -25.59
CA VAL A 26 -1.16 -36.60 -25.02
C VAL A 26 -0.53 -36.39 -23.65
N LEU A 27 -1.18 -36.89 -22.60
CA LEU A 27 -0.70 -36.85 -21.21
C LEU A 27 0.15 -38.07 -20.84
N TYR A 28 -0.11 -39.21 -21.47
CA TYR A 28 0.58 -40.47 -21.16
C TYR A 28 0.55 -41.42 -22.35
N ARG A 29 1.65 -42.13 -22.61
CA ARG A 29 1.70 -43.24 -23.57
C ARG A 29 2.65 -44.33 -23.10
N ASN A 30 2.15 -45.49 -22.68
CA ASN A 30 2.98 -46.63 -22.30
C ASN A 30 2.22 -47.96 -22.39
N LYS A 31 2.94 -49.09 -22.28
CA LYS A 31 2.39 -50.46 -22.27
C LYS A 31 1.67 -50.84 -20.98
N SER A 32 1.86 -50.10 -19.89
CA SER A 32 1.15 -50.27 -18.62
C SER A 32 0.46 -48.96 -18.25
N LEU A 33 -0.67 -49.02 -17.53
CA LEU A 33 -1.31 -47.84 -16.97
C LEU A 33 -0.63 -47.44 -15.66
N PRO A 34 -0.39 -46.15 -15.40
CA PRO A 34 0.16 -45.69 -14.14
C PRO A 34 -0.95 -45.65 -13.07
N THR A 35 -0.57 -45.80 -11.79
CA THR A 35 -1.52 -45.72 -10.66
C THR A 35 -2.06 -44.30 -10.44
N VAL A 36 -1.33 -43.27 -10.88
CA VAL A 36 -1.73 -41.85 -10.79
C VAL A 36 -1.35 -41.13 -12.08
N ILE A 37 -2.22 -40.26 -12.58
CA ILE A 37 -1.98 -39.40 -13.74
C ILE A 37 -2.17 -37.95 -13.30
N TYR A 38 -1.13 -37.13 -13.46
CA TYR A 38 -1.20 -35.70 -13.14
C TYR A 38 -1.67 -34.92 -14.36
N VAL A 39 -2.74 -34.13 -14.20
CA VAL A 39 -3.29 -33.27 -15.25
C VAL A 39 -3.20 -31.81 -14.81
N ASP A 40 -2.35 -31.02 -15.47
CA ASP A 40 -2.25 -29.57 -15.26
C ASP A 40 -3.20 -28.86 -16.24
N ALA A 41 -4.43 -28.58 -15.80
CA ALA A 41 -5.46 -27.94 -16.63
C ALA A 41 -6.21 -26.84 -15.86
N VAL A 42 -6.32 -25.66 -16.46
CA VAL A 42 -6.81 -24.45 -15.77
C VAL A 42 -8.34 -24.32 -15.83
N PHE A 43 -9.03 -24.96 -16.78
CA PHE A 43 -10.50 -24.94 -16.88
C PHE A 43 -10.99 -26.21 -17.59
N ARG A 44 -11.99 -26.90 -17.01
CA ARG A 44 -12.70 -28.11 -17.49
C ARG A 44 -11.93 -29.00 -18.48
N TYR A 45 -11.54 -30.19 -18.03
CA TYR A 45 -10.89 -31.18 -18.89
C TYR A 45 -11.82 -32.36 -19.19
N MET A 46 -11.71 -32.90 -20.40
CA MET A 46 -12.20 -34.23 -20.76
C MET A 46 -11.01 -35.17 -20.83
N ILE A 47 -11.00 -36.22 -20.00
CA ILE A 47 -10.03 -37.32 -20.09
C ILE A 47 -10.66 -38.38 -20.99
N TYR A 48 -9.97 -38.72 -22.09
CA TYR A 48 -10.36 -39.82 -22.96
C TYR A 48 -9.31 -40.92 -22.88
N VAL A 49 -9.77 -42.14 -22.63
CA VAL A 49 -8.95 -43.34 -22.73
C VAL A 49 -9.57 -44.23 -23.81
N PRO A 50 -8.84 -44.53 -24.90
CA PRO A 50 -9.38 -45.33 -25.99
C PRO A 50 -9.65 -46.77 -25.54
N PRO A 51 -10.63 -47.45 -26.16
CA PRO A 51 -10.90 -48.86 -25.89
C PRO A 51 -9.67 -49.70 -26.24
N ILE A 52 -9.32 -50.64 -25.36
CA ILE A 52 -8.29 -51.66 -25.62
C ILE A 52 -8.89 -52.67 -26.61
N GLN A 53 -8.12 -53.12 -27.60
CA GLN A 53 -8.56 -54.07 -28.64
C GLN A 53 -8.69 -55.53 -28.14
N ASP A 54 -9.14 -55.74 -26.91
CA ASP A 54 -9.43 -57.06 -26.34
C ASP A 54 -10.88 -57.10 -25.84
N GLU A 55 -11.69 -58.00 -26.41
CA GLU A 55 -13.15 -58.11 -26.15
C GLU A 55 -13.53 -58.36 -24.67
N ASN A 56 -12.56 -58.66 -23.81
CA ASN A 56 -12.74 -58.89 -22.36
C ASN A 56 -12.07 -57.84 -21.46
N SER A 57 -11.64 -56.71 -22.00
CA SER A 57 -10.98 -55.67 -21.22
C SER A 57 -11.92 -54.52 -20.88
N SER A 58 -12.24 -54.36 -19.58
CA SER A 58 -12.93 -53.18 -19.06
C SER A 58 -11.92 -52.24 -18.41
N LEU A 59 -11.94 -50.97 -18.80
CA LEU A 59 -11.18 -49.92 -18.12
C LEU A 59 -12.12 -49.18 -17.17
N GLU A 60 -11.82 -49.25 -15.87
CA GLU A 60 -12.53 -48.50 -14.85
C GLU A 60 -11.61 -47.38 -14.32
N ILE A 61 -12.11 -46.14 -14.33
CA ILE A 61 -11.40 -45.03 -13.68
C ILE A 61 -11.74 -45.12 -12.19
N CYS A 62 -10.83 -45.70 -11.41
CA CYS A 62 -11.10 -46.00 -9.99
C CYS A 62 -11.28 -44.74 -9.13
N GLU A 63 -10.50 -43.69 -9.37
CA GLU A 63 -10.56 -42.43 -8.61
C GLU A 63 -9.98 -41.26 -9.42
N VAL A 64 -10.67 -40.12 -9.43
CA VAL A 64 -10.14 -38.86 -9.98
C VAL A 64 -9.94 -37.88 -8.82
N GLY A 65 -8.69 -37.77 -8.35
CA GLY A 65 -8.29 -36.76 -7.37
C GLY A 65 -8.02 -35.42 -8.06
N ILE A 66 -8.96 -34.47 -7.98
CA ILE A 66 -8.71 -33.09 -8.42
C ILE A 66 -8.03 -32.34 -7.29
N VAL A 67 -6.70 -32.26 -7.33
CA VAL A 67 -5.94 -31.47 -6.36
C VAL A 67 -5.74 -30.07 -6.94
N GLY A 68 -6.56 -29.13 -6.47
CA GLY A 68 -6.40 -27.70 -6.74
C GLY A 68 -5.75 -26.98 -5.56
N CYS A 69 -5.21 -25.79 -5.81
CA CYS A 69 -4.81 -24.91 -4.73
C CYS A 69 -6.04 -24.39 -3.98
N LEU A 70 -5.87 -24.07 -2.70
CA LEU A 70 -6.84 -23.18 -2.03
C LEU A 70 -6.98 -21.89 -2.86
N PRO A 71 -8.14 -21.21 -2.84
CA PRO A 71 -8.37 -19.98 -3.61
C PRO A 71 -7.36 -18.86 -3.33
N THR A 72 -6.65 -18.95 -2.21
CA THR A 72 -5.62 -18.03 -1.75
C THR A 72 -4.21 -18.38 -2.24
N ASN A 73 -4.03 -19.48 -2.98
CA ASN A 73 -2.72 -20.03 -3.31
C ASN A 73 -2.58 -20.32 -4.82
N TYR A 74 -1.35 -20.25 -5.31
CA TYR A 74 -0.99 -20.52 -6.70
C TYR A 74 0.42 -21.15 -6.78
N GLY A 75 0.81 -21.52 -8.00
CA GLY A 75 2.06 -22.18 -8.30
C GLY A 75 1.91 -23.69 -8.45
N PRO A 76 2.93 -24.37 -8.99
CA PRO A 76 2.88 -25.81 -9.27
C PRO A 76 2.71 -26.67 -8.00
N LEU A 77 3.03 -26.12 -6.82
CA LEU A 77 2.90 -26.79 -5.52
C LEU A 77 1.90 -26.10 -4.58
N CYS A 78 1.16 -25.10 -5.06
CA CYS A 78 0.21 -24.32 -4.25
C CYS A 78 0.84 -23.66 -3.00
N ASP A 79 2.14 -23.37 -3.04
CA ASP A 79 2.94 -22.82 -1.94
C ASP A 79 2.98 -21.29 -1.93
N LYS A 80 2.60 -20.65 -3.04
CA LYS A 80 2.63 -19.18 -3.16
C LYS A 80 1.27 -18.60 -2.85
N THR A 81 1.20 -17.59 -1.99
CA THR A 81 -0.06 -16.89 -1.70
C THR A 81 -0.40 -15.92 -2.83
N CYS A 82 -1.66 -15.92 -3.27
CA CYS A 82 -2.20 -14.95 -4.21
C CYS A 82 -1.99 -13.51 -3.69
N PRO A 83 -1.78 -12.55 -4.61
CA PRO A 83 -1.68 -11.14 -4.23
C PRO A 83 -2.92 -10.69 -3.44
N LYS A 84 -2.68 -9.94 -2.36
CA LYS A 84 -3.73 -9.52 -1.41
C LYS A 84 -4.77 -8.58 -2.03
N HIS A 85 -4.42 -7.90 -3.12
CA HIS A 85 -5.24 -6.88 -3.75
C HIS A 85 -5.88 -7.33 -5.08
N CYS A 86 -5.95 -8.63 -5.32
CA CYS A 86 -6.79 -9.17 -6.40
C CYS A 86 -8.28 -9.03 -6.06
N SER A 87 -9.11 -8.67 -7.04
CA SER A 87 -10.58 -8.68 -6.91
C SER A 87 -11.15 -10.10 -7.11
N GLY A 88 -10.63 -11.09 -6.38
CA GLY A 88 -10.99 -12.51 -6.52
C GLY A 88 -9.76 -13.43 -6.48
N PRO A 89 -9.94 -14.73 -6.81
CA PRO A 89 -8.83 -15.67 -6.86
C PRO A 89 -7.84 -15.30 -7.96
N CYS A 90 -6.55 -15.53 -7.71
CA CYS A 90 -5.52 -15.31 -8.71
C CYS A 90 -5.36 -16.53 -9.65
N ASN A 91 -4.70 -16.33 -10.78
CA ASN A 91 -4.37 -17.39 -11.72
C ASN A 91 -3.47 -18.43 -11.06
N LEU A 92 -3.90 -19.70 -11.07
CA LEU A 92 -3.24 -20.82 -10.40
C LEU A 92 -1.78 -21.06 -10.88
N LYS A 93 -1.40 -20.62 -12.09
CA LYS A 93 -0.06 -20.86 -12.65
C LYS A 93 0.91 -19.72 -12.33
N ASN A 94 0.51 -18.48 -12.59
CA ASN A 94 1.42 -17.33 -12.54
C ASN A 94 1.07 -16.28 -11.46
N GLY A 95 -0.06 -16.45 -10.78
CA GLY A 95 -0.53 -15.57 -9.69
C GLY A 95 -1.10 -14.24 -10.16
N THR A 96 -1.40 -14.08 -11.45
CA THR A 96 -2.02 -12.84 -11.98
C THR A 96 -3.47 -12.72 -11.54
N CYS A 97 -3.94 -11.50 -11.24
CA CYS A 97 -5.31 -11.26 -10.82
C CYS A 97 -6.24 -11.29 -12.04
N THR A 98 -7.10 -12.31 -12.12
CA THR A 98 -7.95 -12.57 -13.29
C THR A 98 -9.17 -11.65 -13.38
N PHE A 99 -9.63 -11.14 -12.24
CA PHE A 99 -10.77 -10.24 -12.11
C PHE A 99 -10.36 -8.77 -11.90
N GLY A 100 -9.10 -8.45 -12.16
CA GLY A 100 -8.54 -7.11 -11.91
C GLY A 100 -8.20 -6.86 -10.44
N CYS A 101 -7.99 -5.59 -10.13
CA CYS A 101 -7.48 -5.13 -8.84
C CYS A 101 -8.56 -4.50 -7.97
N LEU A 102 -8.38 -4.60 -6.66
CA LEU A 102 -9.10 -3.76 -5.71
C LEU A 102 -8.77 -2.28 -5.95
N ASN A 103 -9.70 -1.39 -5.60
CA ASN A 103 -9.52 0.05 -5.73
C ASN A 103 -8.20 0.50 -5.07
N GLY A 104 -7.41 1.29 -5.80
CA GLY A 104 -6.12 1.79 -5.35
C GLY A 104 -4.91 0.95 -5.81
N TRP A 105 -5.12 -0.14 -6.56
CA TRP A 105 -4.04 -1.00 -7.03
C TRP A 105 -4.08 -1.25 -8.53
N ILE A 106 -2.91 -1.40 -9.13
CA ILE A 106 -2.70 -1.63 -10.57
C ILE A 106 -1.63 -2.70 -10.81
N GLY A 107 -1.48 -3.09 -12.07
CA GLY A 107 -0.56 -4.14 -12.51
C GLY A 107 -1.20 -5.53 -12.56
N HIS A 108 -0.53 -6.48 -13.21
CA HIS A 108 -1.07 -7.84 -13.42
C HIS A 108 -1.23 -8.63 -12.12
N LYS A 109 -0.52 -8.24 -11.05
CA LYS A 109 -0.61 -8.85 -9.72
C LYS A 109 -1.17 -7.88 -8.67
N CYS A 110 -1.64 -6.69 -9.07
CA CYS A 110 -2.21 -5.71 -8.15
C CYS A 110 -1.27 -5.38 -6.97
N ASP A 111 0.03 -5.31 -7.25
CA ASP A 111 1.11 -5.08 -6.30
C ASP A 111 1.66 -3.65 -6.35
N ILE A 112 1.14 -2.83 -7.27
CA ILE A 112 1.54 -1.43 -7.44
C ILE A 112 0.36 -0.55 -7.01
N ASP A 113 0.58 0.36 -6.08
CA ASP A 113 -0.44 1.36 -5.71
C ASP A 113 -0.63 2.35 -6.86
N VAL A 114 -1.85 2.83 -7.08
CA VAL A 114 -2.19 3.80 -8.14
C VAL A 114 -1.43 5.13 -8.04
N HIS A 115 -0.92 5.46 -6.85
CA HIS A 115 -0.09 6.64 -6.65
C HIS A 115 1.37 6.40 -7.05
N CYS A 116 1.71 5.19 -7.48
CA CYS A 116 3.04 4.82 -7.93
C CYS A 116 3.11 4.63 -9.45
N MET A 117 4.26 4.98 -10.01
CA MET A 117 4.61 4.78 -11.41
C MET A 117 5.85 3.89 -11.50
N VAL A 118 5.89 3.02 -12.51
CA VAL A 118 7.04 2.15 -12.76
C VAL A 118 7.77 2.66 -13.99
N ASN A 119 9.07 2.95 -13.85
CA ASN A 119 9.92 3.24 -15.00
C ASN A 119 10.28 1.92 -15.71
N SER A 120 9.80 1.74 -16.94
CA SER A 120 10.02 0.51 -17.73
C SER A 120 11.49 0.22 -18.05
N ASN A 121 12.36 1.24 -18.04
CA ASN A 121 13.77 1.08 -18.40
C ASN A 121 14.63 0.70 -17.18
N THR A 122 14.26 1.14 -15.98
CA THR A 122 15.05 0.94 -14.76
C THR A 122 14.37 0.04 -13.73
N SER A 123 13.11 -0.34 -13.95
CA SER A 123 12.26 -1.03 -12.97
C SER A 123 12.14 -0.29 -11.63
N VAL A 124 12.47 1.01 -11.61
CA VAL A 124 12.34 1.85 -10.41
C VAL A 124 10.88 2.24 -10.25
N VAL A 125 10.37 2.04 -9.04
CA VAL A 125 9.02 2.44 -8.64
C VAL A 125 9.11 3.79 -7.92
N THR A 126 8.42 4.80 -8.42
CA THR A 126 8.32 6.12 -7.79
C THR A 126 6.87 6.38 -7.41
N CYS A 127 6.63 6.77 -6.16
CA CYS A 127 5.29 7.03 -5.65
C CYS A 127 5.13 8.51 -5.31
N VAL A 128 3.97 9.07 -5.64
CA VAL A 128 3.58 10.42 -5.23
C VAL A 128 3.29 10.39 -3.72
N PRO A 129 3.93 11.25 -2.91
CA PRO A 129 3.66 11.33 -1.48
C PRO A 129 2.19 11.67 -1.20
N ILE A 130 1.64 11.13 -0.12
CA ILE A 130 0.27 11.41 0.35
C ILE A 130 0.35 11.87 1.78
N VAL A 131 -0.25 13.02 2.08
CA VAL A 131 -0.33 13.56 3.44
C VAL A 131 -1.71 13.27 4.01
N ASP A 132 -1.75 12.52 5.11
CA ASP A 132 -2.99 12.12 5.79
C ASP A 132 -3.31 13.02 6.99
N LYS A 133 -2.29 13.48 7.73
CA LYS A 133 -2.50 14.35 8.90
C LYS A 133 -1.27 15.20 9.18
N VAL A 134 -1.52 16.39 9.71
CA VAL A 134 -0.49 17.25 10.31
C VAL A 134 -0.92 17.64 11.71
N TYR A 135 0.00 17.53 12.66
CA TYR A 135 -0.24 17.85 14.07
C TYR A 135 0.98 18.51 14.72
N PRO A 136 0.80 19.61 15.48
CA PRO A 136 -0.42 20.38 15.60
C PRO A 136 -0.85 21.01 14.27
N SER A 137 -2.15 21.29 14.11
CA SER A 137 -2.70 21.90 12.88
C SER A 137 -2.69 23.43 12.91
N SER A 138 -2.10 24.03 13.94
CA SER A 138 -1.98 25.49 14.09
C SER A 138 -0.79 25.87 14.96
N GLY A 139 -0.32 27.10 14.80
CA GLY A 139 0.75 27.69 15.59
C GLY A 139 0.92 29.19 15.34
N PRO A 140 1.90 29.84 15.99
CA PRO A 140 2.12 31.27 15.89
C PRO A 140 2.63 31.69 14.51
N VAL A 141 2.34 32.92 14.13
CA VAL A 141 2.77 33.54 12.85
C VAL A 141 4.29 33.56 12.69
N ASN A 142 5.03 33.71 13.79
CA ASN A 142 6.50 33.70 13.82
C ASN A 142 7.12 32.31 13.48
N GLY A 143 6.30 31.26 13.33
CA GLY A 143 6.78 29.91 13.07
C GLY A 143 7.33 29.23 14.33
N GLY A 144 8.32 28.34 14.14
CA GLY A 144 8.95 27.56 15.21
C GLY A 144 8.11 26.40 15.73
N THR A 145 6.94 26.14 15.15
CA THR A 145 6.09 25.00 15.52
C THR A 145 6.66 23.73 14.91
N VAL A 146 7.06 22.77 15.77
CA VAL A 146 7.39 21.42 15.33
C VAL A 146 6.10 20.70 15.00
N VAL A 147 5.93 20.30 13.74
CA VAL A 147 4.80 19.49 13.30
C VAL A 147 5.22 18.08 12.94
N THR A 148 4.36 17.14 13.26
CA THR A 148 4.40 15.75 12.80
C THR A 148 3.44 15.61 11.62
N ILE A 149 3.96 15.10 10.51
CA ILE A 149 3.24 14.86 9.26
C ILE A 149 3.20 13.34 9.06
N THR A 150 1.99 12.77 9.02
CA THR A 150 1.78 11.34 8.76
C THR A 150 1.11 11.14 7.40
N GLY A 151 1.40 10.00 6.77
CA GLY A 151 0.87 9.69 5.46
C GLY A 151 1.46 8.44 4.82
N LYS A 152 1.59 8.46 3.49
CA LYS A 152 2.18 7.38 2.70
C LYS A 152 3.21 7.93 1.73
N TYR A 153 4.20 7.09 1.41
CA TYR A 153 5.29 7.41 0.48
C TYR A 153 6.04 8.69 0.86
N LEU A 154 6.19 8.94 2.16
CA LEU A 154 6.89 10.13 2.68
C LEU A 154 8.42 10.03 2.61
N GLY A 155 8.96 9.02 1.93
CA GLY A 155 10.40 8.80 1.78
C GLY A 155 11.05 8.09 2.96
N ASN A 156 12.33 7.77 2.80
CA ASN A 156 13.20 7.16 3.80
C ASN A 156 14.24 8.19 4.29
N ILE A 157 15.00 7.80 5.31
CA ILE A 157 16.02 8.65 5.95
C ILE A 157 17.08 9.16 4.95
N THR A 158 17.38 8.40 3.90
CA THR A 158 18.39 8.75 2.89
C THR A 158 17.84 9.58 1.73
N ASP A 159 16.52 9.77 1.65
CA ASP A 159 15.90 10.48 0.54
C ASP A 159 15.99 11.99 0.73
N ASN A 160 16.05 12.74 -0.38
CA ASN A 160 15.96 14.18 -0.35
C ASN A 160 14.49 14.61 -0.22
N ILE A 161 14.06 14.99 0.98
CA ILE A 161 12.66 15.31 1.28
C ILE A 161 12.53 16.81 1.50
N SER A 162 11.54 17.42 0.85
CA SER A 162 11.16 18.81 1.07
C SER A 162 9.68 18.91 1.40
N VAL A 163 9.35 19.79 2.35
CA VAL A 163 7.97 20.07 2.76
C VAL A 163 7.70 21.54 2.50
N ASN A 164 6.68 21.81 1.68
CA ASN A 164 6.23 23.16 1.36
C ASN A 164 4.82 23.36 1.86
N ILE A 165 4.63 24.45 2.61
CA ILE A 165 3.38 24.84 3.24
C ILE A 165 2.88 26.12 2.55
N SER A 166 2.43 25.99 1.30
CA SER A 166 1.92 27.10 0.46
C SER A 166 2.82 28.35 0.43
N GLY A 167 4.14 28.15 0.29
CA GLY A 167 5.13 29.22 0.24
C GLY A 167 5.91 29.40 1.54
N VAL A 168 5.45 28.82 2.66
CA VAL A 168 6.22 28.72 3.89
C VAL A 168 7.06 27.44 3.87
N ILE A 169 8.37 27.58 4.06
CA ILE A 169 9.30 26.45 4.11
C ILE A 169 9.18 25.77 5.48
N CYS A 170 9.14 24.43 5.49
CA CYS A 170 9.35 23.66 6.71
C CYS A 170 10.83 23.26 6.81
N ASN A 171 11.50 23.74 7.85
CA ASN A 171 12.91 23.49 8.12
C ASN A 171 13.10 22.17 8.89
N ASP A 172 14.34 21.68 8.95
CA ASP A 172 14.75 20.52 9.76
C ASP A 172 13.89 19.26 9.53
N VAL A 173 13.55 19.00 8.27
CA VAL A 173 12.75 17.84 7.88
C VAL A 173 13.47 16.55 8.30
N THR A 174 12.83 15.76 9.14
CA THR A 174 13.38 14.52 9.69
C THR A 174 12.37 13.38 9.54
N VAL A 175 12.78 12.26 8.96
CA VAL A 175 11.94 11.06 8.88
C VAL A 175 11.96 10.35 10.23
N THR A 176 10.80 10.24 10.89
CA THR A 176 10.65 9.52 12.16
C THR A 176 10.26 8.07 11.94
N ILE A 177 9.39 7.80 10.96
CA ILE A 177 9.01 6.45 10.54
C ILE A 177 9.09 6.36 9.01
N PRO A 178 9.94 5.48 8.45
CA PRO A 178 10.12 5.35 7.01
C PRO A 178 8.78 5.22 6.27
N ASN A 179 8.67 5.97 5.17
CA ASN A 179 7.52 6.06 4.27
C ASN A 179 6.21 6.59 4.89
N THR A 180 6.13 6.84 6.19
CA THR A 180 4.85 7.04 6.88
C THR A 180 4.80 8.25 7.80
N GLU A 181 5.94 8.70 8.34
CA GLU A 181 5.97 9.83 9.25
C GLU A 181 7.26 10.65 9.14
N LEU A 182 7.10 11.96 9.16
CA LEU A 182 8.20 12.92 9.27
C LEU A 182 7.83 14.06 10.22
N THR A 183 8.84 14.73 10.75
CA THR A 183 8.71 15.97 11.49
C THR A 183 9.42 17.10 10.78
N CYS A 184 8.95 18.33 10.97
CA CYS A 184 9.64 19.52 10.50
C CYS A 184 9.25 20.75 11.33
N VAL A 185 10.05 21.80 11.28
CA VAL A 185 9.85 23.07 11.97
C VAL A 185 9.25 24.07 10.99
N ILE A 186 8.01 24.49 11.24
CA ILE A 186 7.32 25.45 10.38
C ILE A 186 8.01 26.82 10.46
N GLY A 187 8.36 27.39 9.32
CA GLY A 187 8.88 28.75 9.21
C GLY A 187 7.84 29.84 9.48
N GLU A 188 8.26 31.10 9.35
CA GLU A 188 7.38 32.26 9.51
C GLU A 188 6.31 32.30 8.41
N GLY A 189 5.09 32.66 8.78
CA GLY A 189 3.95 32.77 7.89
C GLY A 189 3.13 34.04 8.12
N ASN A 190 2.02 34.18 7.40
CA ASN A 190 1.16 35.37 7.50
C ASN A 190 0.00 35.15 8.48
N THR A 191 -0.49 36.24 9.03
CA THR A 191 -1.62 36.27 9.98
C THR A 191 -2.89 35.67 9.38
N ASN A 192 -3.56 34.81 10.16
CA ASN A 192 -4.84 34.17 9.81
C ASN A 192 -4.84 33.40 8.48
N GLN A 193 -3.67 32.98 7.99
CA GLN A 193 -3.55 32.20 6.78
C GLN A 193 -3.74 30.70 7.09
N THR A 194 -4.60 30.04 6.31
CA THR A 194 -4.73 28.59 6.27
C THR A 194 -4.05 28.08 5.00
N VAL A 195 -3.00 27.29 5.16
CA VAL A 195 -2.08 26.92 4.08
C VAL A 195 -2.04 25.42 3.90
N GLY A 196 -2.12 24.98 2.64
CA GLY A 196 -2.02 23.56 2.28
C GLY A 196 -0.59 23.05 2.42
N ILE A 197 -0.46 21.80 2.83
CA ILE A 197 0.83 21.12 3.02
C ILE A 197 1.09 20.19 1.85
N SER A 198 2.31 20.26 1.32
CA SER A 198 2.77 19.40 0.25
C SER A 198 4.17 18.85 0.55
N VAL A 199 4.38 17.59 0.20
CA VAL A 199 5.66 16.90 0.39
C VAL A 199 6.19 16.48 -0.98
N SER A 200 7.48 16.65 -1.20
CA SER A 200 8.21 16.10 -2.35
C SER A 200 9.37 15.25 -1.86
N VAL A 201 9.58 14.11 -2.51
CA VAL A 201 10.64 13.15 -2.20
C VAL A 201 11.47 12.96 -3.47
N ASN A 202 12.79 13.17 -3.40
CA ASN A 202 13.72 13.04 -4.55
C ASN A 202 13.26 13.80 -5.82
N SER A 203 12.75 15.01 -5.64
CA SER A 203 12.24 15.86 -6.73
C SER A 203 11.09 15.24 -7.54
N THR A 204 10.35 14.29 -6.96
CA THR A 204 9.06 13.85 -7.49
C THR A 204 8.06 15.01 -7.45
N ASN A 205 7.07 14.98 -8.35
CA ASN A 205 5.95 15.93 -8.30
C ASN A 205 5.36 15.97 -6.89
N TYR A 206 5.12 17.17 -6.38
CA TYR A 206 4.54 17.37 -5.05
C TYR A 206 3.25 16.56 -4.87
N SER A 207 3.04 16.04 -3.66
CA SER A 207 1.79 15.39 -3.26
C SER A 207 0.56 16.17 -3.75
N ASN A 208 -0.44 15.50 -4.32
CA ASN A 208 -1.72 16.13 -4.65
C ASN A 208 -2.28 16.83 -3.40
N GLN A 209 -2.41 18.16 -3.48
CA GLN A 209 -2.83 19.02 -2.37
C GLN A 209 -4.26 18.68 -1.95
N THR A 210 -4.40 17.77 -0.99
CA THR A 210 -5.71 17.24 -0.62
C THR A 210 -6.02 17.56 0.84
N TYR A 211 -6.52 18.77 1.06
CA TYR A 211 -7.26 19.17 2.27
C TYR A 211 -6.55 18.98 3.63
N LYS A 212 -5.22 19.12 3.69
CA LYS A 212 -4.48 19.17 4.97
C LYS A 212 -3.83 20.52 5.12
N TYR A 213 -4.21 21.22 6.18
CA TYR A 213 -3.86 22.61 6.37
C TYR A 213 -3.17 22.84 7.71
N PHE A 214 -2.23 23.79 7.70
CA PHE A 214 -1.76 24.45 8.90
C PHE A 214 -2.37 25.84 8.99
N SER A 215 -2.76 26.28 10.18
CA SER A 215 -3.32 27.61 10.39
C SER A 215 -2.44 28.46 11.29
N PHE A 216 -1.97 29.59 10.76
CA PHE A 216 -1.26 30.57 11.56
C PHE A 216 -2.26 31.39 12.39
N LYS A 217 -1.99 31.50 13.70
CA LYS A 217 -2.84 32.20 14.67
C LYS A 217 -1.99 33.15 15.50
N GLU A 218 -2.56 34.30 15.85
CA GLU A 218 -1.93 35.24 16.77
C GLU A 218 -2.38 34.99 18.21
N PRO A 219 -1.46 35.00 19.19
CA PRO A 219 -1.81 35.06 20.60
C PRO A 219 -2.56 36.35 20.92
N ARG A 220 -3.70 36.24 21.60
CA ARG A 220 -4.53 37.39 21.97
C ARG A 220 -4.84 37.36 23.46
N ILE A 221 -4.42 38.39 24.19
CA ILE A 221 -4.83 38.59 25.59
C ILE A 221 -6.26 39.14 25.61
N ILE A 222 -7.12 38.50 26.39
CA ILE A 222 -8.52 38.90 26.60
C ILE A 222 -8.68 39.61 27.94
N ASN A 223 -8.03 39.10 28.99
CA ASN A 223 -8.15 39.65 30.33
C ASN A 223 -6.88 39.42 31.15
N VAL A 224 -6.62 40.34 32.07
CA VAL A 224 -5.54 40.26 33.06
C VAL A 224 -6.13 40.58 34.43
N SER A 225 -5.88 39.73 35.41
CA SER A 225 -6.41 39.91 36.76
C SER A 225 -5.44 39.40 37.85
N PRO A 226 -5.22 40.16 38.94
CA PRO A 226 -5.74 41.51 39.19
C PRO A 226 -5.03 42.57 38.33
N LEU A 227 -5.70 43.71 38.10
CA LEU A 227 -5.11 44.86 37.36
C LEU A 227 -4.15 45.71 38.20
N LYS A 228 -4.12 45.48 39.52
CA LYS A 228 -3.25 46.18 40.47
C LYS A 228 -2.59 45.15 41.37
N GLY A 229 -1.35 45.42 41.74
CA GLY A 229 -0.55 44.57 42.61
C GLY A 229 0.28 45.37 43.60
N ILE A 230 0.99 44.65 44.46
CA ILE A 230 1.90 45.24 45.44
C ILE A 230 3.17 45.70 44.70
N VAL A 231 3.61 46.95 44.96
CA VAL A 231 4.80 47.57 44.32
C VAL A 231 6.08 46.73 44.52
N PHE A 232 6.19 46.03 45.66
CA PHE A 232 7.31 45.14 45.96
C PHE A 232 7.28 43.79 45.20
N GLY A 233 6.27 43.56 44.36
CA GLY A 233 6.08 42.32 43.61
C GLY A 233 5.33 41.23 44.38
N GLY A 234 5.41 40.00 43.88
CA GLY A 234 4.78 38.82 44.49
C GLY A 234 3.27 38.67 44.25
N THR A 235 2.64 39.60 43.51
CA THR A 235 1.23 39.47 43.12
C THR A 235 1.09 38.47 41.98
N THR A 236 0.34 37.38 42.21
CA THR A 236 0.02 36.41 41.16
C THR A 236 -0.94 37.04 40.16
N VAL A 237 -0.50 37.17 38.90
CA VAL A 237 -1.32 37.68 37.80
C VAL A 237 -1.81 36.52 36.94
N THR A 238 -3.11 36.47 36.72
CA THR A 238 -3.76 35.53 35.81
C THR A 238 -4.05 36.23 34.49
N ILE A 239 -3.44 35.74 33.40
CA ILE A 239 -3.69 36.19 32.04
C ILE A 239 -4.61 35.17 31.36
N ARG A 240 -5.75 35.63 30.84
CA ARG A 240 -6.64 34.83 30.01
C ARG A 240 -6.57 35.35 28.58
N GLY A 241 -6.40 34.44 27.63
CA GLY A 241 -6.29 34.78 26.22
C GLY A 241 -6.62 33.59 25.33
N GLU A 242 -6.53 33.83 24.02
CA GLU A 242 -6.61 32.83 22.95
C GLU A 242 -5.21 32.56 22.40
N HIS A 243 -4.90 31.30 22.09
CA HIS A 243 -3.64 30.89 21.46
C HIS A 243 -2.37 31.30 22.24
N ILE A 244 -2.48 31.45 23.56
CA ILE A 244 -1.38 31.78 24.47
C ILE A 244 -0.63 30.54 24.99
N ASP A 245 -1.00 29.36 24.50
CA ASP A 245 -0.48 28.04 24.88
C ASP A 245 0.46 27.45 23.83
N PHE A 246 0.73 28.16 22.73
CA PHE A 246 1.65 27.72 21.71
C PHE A 246 3.05 27.52 22.26
N LYS A 247 3.60 26.33 22.01
CA LYS A 247 4.96 25.98 22.40
C LYS A 247 5.89 26.28 21.22
N GLY A 248 6.46 27.47 21.23
CA GLY A 248 7.51 27.90 20.31
C GLY A 248 8.85 28.08 21.02
N GLN A 249 9.91 28.34 20.24
CA GLN A 249 11.23 28.67 20.77
C GLN A 249 11.25 30.02 21.50
N ASP A 250 10.29 30.90 21.20
CA ASP A 250 10.16 32.20 21.84
C ASP A 250 9.46 32.09 23.19
N ARG A 251 10.16 32.55 24.22
CA ARG A 251 9.60 32.74 25.55
C ARG A 251 8.58 33.87 25.47
N TYR A 252 7.35 33.64 25.92
CA TYR A 252 6.42 34.72 26.19
C TYR A 252 7.08 35.70 27.18
N ASN A 253 7.38 36.90 26.73
CA ASN A 253 7.91 37.96 27.59
C ASN A 253 6.74 38.80 28.08
N ILE A 254 6.47 38.73 29.38
CA ILE A 254 5.41 39.51 30.03
C ILE A 254 6.11 40.59 30.85
N SER A 255 5.93 41.85 30.44
CA SER A 255 6.38 43.02 31.19
C SER A 255 5.19 43.83 31.67
N PHE A 256 5.26 44.31 32.91
CA PHE A 256 4.31 45.25 33.49
C PHE A 256 4.97 46.63 33.55
N CYS A 257 4.21 47.68 33.25
CA CYS A 257 4.66 49.07 33.38
C CYS A 257 3.95 49.70 34.58
N ASP A 258 4.61 50.63 35.25
CA ASP A 258 3.97 51.47 36.26
C ASP A 258 3.07 52.50 35.57
N GLU A 259 1.91 52.79 36.15
CA GLU A 259 1.13 53.97 35.76
C GLU A 259 1.79 55.20 36.39
N ASP A 260 2.25 56.14 35.54
CA ASP A 260 2.81 57.44 35.93
C ASP A 260 1.81 58.32 36.72
#